data_AF-A0A075GNY4-F1
#
_entry.id   AF-A0A075GNY4-F1
#
_cell.length_a   1.000
_cell.length_b   1.000
_cell.length_c   1.000
_cell.angle_alpha   90.00
_cell.angle_beta   90.00
_cell.angle_gamma   90.00
#
_symmetry.space_group_name_H-M   'P 1'
#
loop_
_entity.id
_entity.type
_entity.pdbx_description
1 polymer ?
#
loop_
_entity_poly.entity_id
_entity_poly.type
_entity_poly.pdbx_seq_one_letter_code
_entity_poly.pdbx_strand_id
1 'polypeptide(L)'
;MGLFGKSKKEKIAEFKEKQSMLNGRELKKLLTMFKENRDEVEKRTGKRPDIDDTTKLYMQKVLNVWLSEGKDIDDEKFWNAVDHNKQFDYPVEYYERRRKN
;
A
#
# COMPACT_ATOMS: atom_id res chain seq x y z
N MET A 1 -13.85 6.73 41.66
CA MET A 1 -13.12 6.29 40.44
C MET A 1 -13.64 7.12 39.27
N GLY A 2 -12.86 8.09 38.80
CA GLY A 2 -13.30 9.04 37.77
C GLY A 2 -13.23 8.43 36.38
N LEU A 3 -14.33 8.53 35.62
CA LEU A 3 -14.39 8.19 34.19
C LEU A 3 -13.56 9.20 33.40
N PHE A 4 -12.33 8.82 33.04
CA PHE A 4 -11.51 9.57 32.09
C PHE A 4 -12.12 9.45 30.68
N GLY A 5 -13.02 10.38 30.32
CA GLY A 5 -13.52 10.51 28.96
C GLY A 5 -12.41 11.03 28.04
N LYS A 6 -12.19 10.35 26.90
CA LYS A 6 -11.20 10.76 25.88
C LYS A 6 -11.38 12.22 25.46
N SER A 7 -10.28 12.95 25.35
CA SER A 7 -10.24 14.34 24.89
C SER A 7 -10.69 14.45 23.42
N LYS A 8 -11.10 15.66 23.00
CA LYS A 8 -11.48 15.92 21.59
C LYS A 8 -10.35 15.57 20.60
N LYS A 9 -9.09 15.72 20.99
CA LYS A 9 -7.92 15.41 20.15
C LYS A 9 -7.77 13.90 19.92
N GLU A 10 -7.92 13.10 20.97
CA GLU A 10 -7.87 11.62 20.89
C GLU A 10 -8.98 11.08 19.99
N LYS A 11 -10.20 11.64 20.09
CA LYS A 11 -11.32 11.25 19.21
C LYS A 11 -11.04 11.54 17.73
N ILE A 12 -10.40 12.67 17.42
CA ILE A 12 -10.04 13.03 16.04
C ILE A 12 -8.93 12.11 15.51
N ALA A 13 -7.94 11.77 16.34
CA ALA A 13 -6.87 10.84 15.97
C ALA A 13 -7.43 9.44 15.64
N GLU A 14 -8.29 8.90 16.51
CA GLU A 14 -8.97 7.61 16.28
C GLU A 14 -9.84 7.62 15.02
N PHE A 15 -10.54 8.72 14.75
CA PHE A 15 -11.34 8.85 13.53
C PHE A 15 -10.47 8.84 12.28
N LYS A 16 -9.36 9.59 12.28
CA LYS A 16 -8.39 9.61 11.18
C LYS A 16 -7.76 8.24 10.94
N GLU A 17 -7.41 7.52 12.01
CA GLU A 17 -6.88 6.16 11.93
C GLU A 17 -7.89 5.19 11.32
N LYS A 18 -9.15 5.22 11.78
CA LYS A 18 -10.21 4.39 11.21
C LYS A 18 -10.45 4.68 9.73
N GLN A 19 -10.48 5.96 9.34
CA GLN A 19 -10.60 6.36 7.94
C GLN A 19 -9.41 5.88 7.10
N SER A 20 -8.18 6.03 7.61
CA SER A 20 -6.99 5.51 6.93
C SER A 20 -7.06 4.00 6.72
N MET A 21 -7.50 3.24 7.73
CA MET A 21 -7.68 1.79 7.62
C MET A 21 -8.75 1.39 6.60
N LEU A 22 -9.88 2.11 6.54
CA LEU A 22 -10.92 1.87 5.54
C LEU A 22 -10.40 2.14 4.13
N ASN A 23 -9.75 3.29 3.93
CA ASN A 23 -9.15 3.66 2.66
C ASN A 23 -8.11 2.63 2.20
N GLY A 24 -7.26 2.14 3.11
CA GLY A 24 -6.29 1.10 2.82
C GLY A 24 -6.94 -0.24 2.42
N ARG A 25 -8.04 -0.63 3.06
CA ARG A 25 -8.79 -1.85 2.71
C ARG A 25 -9.45 -1.76 1.34
N GLU A 26 -10.06 -0.61 1.02
CA GLU A 26 -10.67 -0.38 -0.29
C GLU A 26 -9.62 -0.38 -1.39
N LEU A 27 -8.50 0.30 -1.17
CA LEU A 27 -7.37 0.29 -2.09
C LEU A 27 -6.83 -1.14 -2.32
N LYS A 28 -6.66 -1.93 -1.25
CA LYS A 28 -6.24 -3.34 -1.36
C LYS A 28 -7.19 -4.18 -2.20
N LYS A 29 -8.51 -4.02 -2.02
CA LYS A 29 -9.53 -4.72 -2.83
C LYS A 29 -9.41 -4.35 -4.31
N LEU A 30 -9.32 -3.06 -4.64
CA LEU A 30 -9.19 -2.58 -6.01
C LEU A 30 -7.96 -3.16 -6.71
N LEU A 31 -6.80 -3.11 -6.05
CA LEU A 31 -5.54 -3.60 -6.62
C LEU A 31 -5.52 -5.12 -6.78
N THR A 32 -6.18 -5.84 -5.88
CA THR A 32 -6.35 -7.29 -5.99
C THR A 32 -7.17 -7.64 -7.24
N MET A 33 -8.29 -6.96 -7.47
CA MET A 33 -9.10 -7.16 -8.69
C MET A 33 -8.30 -6.85 -9.97
N PHE A 34 -7.50 -5.78 -9.99
CA PHE A 34 -6.64 -5.49 -11.14
C PHE A 34 -5.58 -6.55 -11.39
N LYS A 35 -4.99 -7.11 -10.33
CA LYS A 35 -4.01 -8.21 -10.45
C LYS A 35 -4.68 -9.50 -10.96
N GLU A 36 -5.86 -9.86 -10.44
CA GLU A 36 -6.62 -11.02 -10.91
C GLU A 36 -6.96 -10.90 -12.40
N ASN A 37 -7.42 -9.73 -12.85
CA ASN A 37 -7.68 -9.49 -14.27
C ASN A 37 -6.42 -9.69 -15.14
N ARG A 38 -5.25 -9.19 -14.68
CA ARG A 38 -3.99 -9.38 -15.40
C ARG A 38 -3.56 -10.85 -15.43
N ASP A 39 -3.70 -11.56 -14.32
CA ASP A 39 -3.42 -12.99 -14.22
C ASP A 39 -4.33 -13.81 -15.16
N GLU A 40 -5.60 -13.42 -15.32
CA GLU A 40 -6.51 -14.05 -16.28
C GLU A 40 -6.09 -13.81 -17.73
N VAL A 41 -5.69 -12.58 -18.08
CA VAL A 41 -5.18 -12.28 -19.43
C VAL A 41 -3.89 -13.04 -19.71
N GLU A 42 -2.99 -13.13 -18.73
CA GLU A 42 -1.75 -13.91 -18.83
C GLU A 42 -2.05 -15.39 -19.10
N LYS A 43 -2.99 -16.00 -18.36
CA LYS A 43 -3.41 -17.39 -18.60
C LYS A 43 -3.99 -17.60 -20.00
N ARG A 44 -4.71 -16.62 -20.56
CA ARG A 44 -5.35 -16.73 -21.87
C ARG A 44 -4.38 -16.49 -23.03
N THR A 45 -3.43 -15.57 -22.86
CA THR A 45 -2.57 -15.07 -23.95
C THR A 45 -1.12 -15.54 -23.84
N GLY A 46 -0.71 -16.10 -22.71
CA GLY A 46 0.68 -16.41 -22.38
C GLY A 46 1.55 -15.18 -22.09
N LYS A 47 0.97 -13.96 -22.11
CA LYS A 47 1.68 -12.70 -21.88
C LYS A 47 1.02 -11.93 -20.74
N ARG A 48 1.79 -11.58 -19.71
CA ARG A 48 1.35 -10.71 -18.63
C ARG A 48 1.17 -9.27 -19.14
N PRO A 49 0.00 -8.65 -18.97
CA PRO A 49 -0.16 -7.23 -19.24
C PRO A 49 0.63 -6.39 -18.24
N ASP A 50 1.11 -5.24 -18.69
CA ASP A 50 1.74 -4.26 -17.81
C ASP A 50 0.73 -3.76 -16.76
N ILE A 51 1.26 -3.27 -15.64
CA ILE A 51 0.47 -2.53 -14.65
C ILE A 51 -0.16 -1.32 -15.35
N ASP A 52 -1.47 -1.13 -15.20
CA ASP A 52 -2.16 0.03 -15.76
C ASP A 52 -1.73 1.34 -15.08
N ASP A 53 -1.88 2.45 -15.80
CA ASP A 53 -1.39 3.75 -15.33
C ASP A 53 -2.12 4.24 -14.07
N THR A 54 -3.38 3.84 -13.86
CA THR A 54 -4.13 4.20 -12.65
C THR A 54 -3.55 3.48 -11.43
N THR A 55 -3.27 2.18 -11.56
CA THR A 55 -2.58 1.41 -10.51
C THR A 55 -1.20 1.99 -10.21
N LYS A 56 -0.43 2.35 -11.23
CA LYS A 56 0.88 3.02 -11.03
C LYS A 56 0.73 4.33 -10.26
N LEU A 57 -0.25 5.17 -10.59
CA LEU A 57 -0.47 6.44 -9.88
C LEU A 57 -0.80 6.22 -8.39
N TYR A 58 -1.65 5.24 -8.07
CA TYR A 58 -1.95 4.91 -6.68
C TYR A 58 -0.71 4.42 -5.92
N MET A 59 0.09 3.54 -6.53
CA MET A 59 1.29 2.99 -5.91
C MET A 59 2.39 4.03 -5.76
N GLN A 60 2.56 4.92 -6.74
CA GLN A 60 3.46 6.06 -6.64
C GLN A 60 3.06 6.99 -5.49
N LYS A 61 1.75 7.21 -5.27
CA LYS A 61 1.28 8.01 -4.14
C LYS A 61 1.65 7.37 -2.80
N VAL A 62 1.52 6.05 -2.67
CA VAL A 62 1.94 5.31 -1.46
C VAL A 62 3.44 5.45 -1.24
N LEU A 63 4.25 5.23 -2.29
CA LEU A 63 5.70 5.39 -2.23
C LEU A 63 6.09 6.81 -1.80
N ASN A 64 5.47 7.84 -2.39
CA ASN A 64 5.72 9.24 -2.04
C ASN A 64 5.38 9.55 -0.57
N VAL A 65 4.32 8.95 -0.03
CA VAL A 65 3.98 9.11 1.40
C VAL A 65 5.10 8.55 2.26
N TRP A 66 5.56 7.32 2.00
CA TRP A 66 6.64 6.71 2.78
C TRP A 66 7.96 7.50 2.67
N LEU A 67 8.32 7.95 1.46
CA LEU A 67 9.49 8.81 1.27
C LEU A 67 9.36 10.13 2.04
N SER A 68 8.16 10.73 2.08
CA SER A 68 7.91 11.97 2.84
C SER A 68 7.96 11.77 4.36
N GLU A 69 7.70 10.55 4.83
CA GLU A 69 7.87 10.13 6.23
C GLU A 69 9.35 9.84 6.57
N GLY A 70 10.27 10.00 5.62
CA GLY A 70 11.71 9.81 5.80
C GLY A 70 12.17 8.35 5.67
N LYS A 71 11.32 7.48 5.11
CA LYS A 71 11.65 6.07 4.87
C LYS A 71 12.59 5.95 3.66
N ASP A 72 13.62 5.12 3.79
CA ASP A 72 14.61 4.89 2.72
C ASP A 72 14.18 3.67 1.87
N ILE A 73 13.18 3.84 1.01
CA ILE A 73 12.57 2.76 0.25
C ILE A 73 13.42 2.34 -0.95
N ASP A 74 13.52 1.03 -1.18
CA ASP A 74 14.01 0.40 -2.40
C ASP A 74 12.87 0.32 -3.42
N ASP A 75 12.89 1.24 -4.39
CA ASP A 75 11.86 1.37 -5.42
C ASP A 75 11.70 0.09 -6.25
N GLU A 76 12.80 -0.58 -6.62
CA GLU A 76 12.75 -1.80 -7.43
C GLU A 76 12.05 -2.92 -6.66
N LYS A 77 12.40 -3.07 -5.38
CA LYS A 77 11.76 -4.04 -4.49
C LYS A 77 10.27 -3.75 -4.29
N PHE A 78 9.91 -2.48 -4.14
CA PHE A 78 8.52 -2.06 -4.02
C PHE A 78 7.72 -2.38 -5.28
N TRP A 79 8.20 -1.97 -6.45
CA TRP A 79 7.50 -2.20 -7.72
C TRP A 79 7.39 -3.68 -8.09
N ASN A 80 8.39 -4.49 -7.74
CA ASN A 80 8.31 -5.94 -7.89
C ASN A 80 7.17 -6.53 -7.03
N ALA A 81 7.05 -6.09 -5.77
CA ALA A 81 5.97 -6.54 -4.91
C ALA A 81 4.59 -6.09 -5.43
N VAL A 82 4.48 -4.86 -5.94
CA VAL A 82 3.26 -4.33 -6.56
C VAL A 82 2.82 -5.20 -7.73
N ASP A 83 3.75 -5.59 -8.62
CA ASP A 83 3.39 -6.39 -9.78
C ASP A 83 2.74 -7.73 -9.40
N HIS A 84 3.20 -8.31 -8.29
CA HIS A 84 2.71 -9.56 -7.73
C HIS A 84 1.59 -9.41 -6.68
N ASN A 85 1.09 -8.19 -6.43
CA ASN A 85 0.13 -7.84 -5.38
C ASN A 85 0.58 -8.19 -3.95
N LYS A 86 1.89 -8.21 -3.69
CA LYS A 86 2.50 -8.52 -2.39
C LYS A 86 2.81 -7.28 -1.54
N GLN A 87 2.53 -6.09 -2.06
CA GLN A 87 2.77 -4.81 -1.40
C GLN A 87 2.08 -4.69 -0.02
N PHE A 88 0.96 -5.40 0.17
CA PHE A 88 0.20 -5.43 1.42
C PHE A 88 0.49 -6.61 2.35
N ASP A 89 1.39 -7.51 1.94
CA ASP A 89 1.74 -8.70 2.71
C ASP A 89 2.96 -8.48 3.60
N TYR A 90 3.69 -7.39 3.33
CA TYR A 90 4.88 -7.01 4.06
C TYR A 90 4.74 -5.62 4.70
N PRO A 91 5.34 -5.41 5.88
CA PRO A 91 5.40 -4.09 6.50
C PRO A 91 6.29 -3.14 5.70
N VAL A 92 6.20 -1.82 5.94
CA VAL A 92 6.99 -0.81 5.21
C VAL A 92 8.50 -1.06 5.31
N GLU A 93 8.96 -1.55 6.47
CA GLU A 93 10.36 -1.88 6.75
C GLU A 93 10.91 -2.96 5.81
N TYR A 94 10.06 -3.82 5.26
CA TYR A 94 10.49 -4.80 4.26
C TYR A 94 11.00 -4.10 3.01
N TYR A 95 10.43 -2.97 2.63
CA TYR A 95 10.82 -2.22 1.43
C TYR A 95 11.98 -1.26 1.68
N GLU A 96 12.43 -1.08 2.92
CA GLU A 96 13.58 -0.23 3.19
C GLU A 96 14.87 -0.85 2.63
N ARG A 97 15.75 -0.01 2.09
CA ARG A 97 17.10 -0.39 1.70
C ARG A 97 17.83 -0.88 2.94
N ARG A 98 18.36 -2.11 2.88
CA ARG A 98 19.25 -2.60 3.94
C ARG A 98 20.47 -1.69 3.99
N ARG A 99 20.65 -0.96 5.10
CA ARG A 99 21.93 -0.30 5.37
C ARG A 99 23.01 -1.36 5.41
N LYS A 100 23.92 -1.34 4.44
CA LYS A 100 25.21 -2.01 4.58
C LYS A 100 25.93 -1.27 5.70
N ASN A 101 25.98 -1.88 6.88
CA ASN A 101 26.93 -1.48 7.91
C ASN A 101 28.35 -1.72 7.43
#